data_AF-A0A2G1X0Z3-F1
#
_entry.id   AF-A0A2G1X0Z3-F1
#
_cell.length_a   1.000
_cell.length_b   1.000
_cell.length_c   1.000
_cell.angle_alpha   90.00
_cell.angle_beta   90.00
_cell.angle_gamma   90.00
#
_symmetry.space_group_name_H-M   'P 1'
#
loop_
_entity.id
_entity.type
_entity.pdbx_description
1 polymer ?
#
loop_
_entity_poly.entity_id
_entity_poly.type
_entity_poly.pdbx_seq_one_letter_code
_entity_poly.pdbx_strand_id
1 'polypeptide(L)'
;RELAEETGFEPSSTSLLQEVWCSTGVLRHTRGYVFAEGLEPVDVDHDSNEFLAPRSVPVEEALEIARDPPTNDATLEGLLLAEREGLL
;
A
#
# COMPACT_ATOMS: atom_id res chain seq x y z
N ARG A 1 5.79 10.48 -0.79
CA ARG A 1 6.92 10.44 0.16
C ARG A 1 7.15 9.01 0.61
N GLU A 2 6.35 8.45 1.53
CA GLU A 2 6.55 7.05 2.02
C GLU A 2 6.72 6.02 0.89
N LEU A 3 5.88 6.07 -0.17
CA LEU A 3 6.03 5.17 -1.32
C LEU A 3 7.43 5.24 -1.96
N ALA A 4 7.98 6.44 -2.14
CA ALA A 4 9.31 6.62 -2.73
C ALA A 4 10.41 6.11 -1.79
N GLU A 5 10.33 6.48 -0.51
CA GLU A 5 11.30 6.09 0.52
C GLU A 5 11.33 4.57 0.73
N GLU A 6 10.17 3.91 0.77
CA GLU A 6 10.08 2.47 1.05
C GLU A 6 10.21 1.58 -0.19
N THR A 7 9.79 2.06 -1.37
CA THR A 7 9.69 1.22 -2.58
C THR A 7 10.56 1.65 -3.74
N GLY A 8 11.11 2.87 -3.71
CA GLY A 8 11.87 3.44 -4.82
C GLY A 8 10.98 3.84 -6.00
N PHE A 9 9.71 4.14 -5.76
CA PHE A 9 8.79 4.61 -6.80
C PHE A 9 8.13 5.93 -6.42
N GLU A 10 8.25 6.92 -7.31
CA GLU A 10 7.53 8.19 -7.21
C GLU A 10 6.31 8.17 -8.15
N PRO A 11 5.09 8.46 -7.67
CA PRO A 11 3.91 8.49 -8.51
C PRO A 11 3.70 9.84 -9.17
N SER A 12 3.29 9.83 -10.44
CA SER A 12 2.81 11.04 -11.13
C SER A 12 1.46 11.54 -10.61
N SER A 13 0.62 10.64 -10.07
CA SER A 13 -0.67 10.98 -9.46
C SER A 13 -1.07 10.00 -8.37
N THR A 14 -1.87 10.49 -7.42
CA THR A 14 -2.43 9.69 -6.33
C THR A 14 -3.90 10.02 -6.11
N SER A 15 -4.71 8.99 -5.85
CA SER A 15 -6.13 9.11 -5.54
C SER A 15 -6.45 8.45 -4.20
N LEU A 16 -7.07 9.18 -3.26
CA LEU A 16 -7.56 8.60 -2.01
C LEU A 16 -8.80 7.74 -2.31
N LEU A 17 -8.72 6.44 -2.01
CA LEU A 17 -9.83 5.51 -2.15
C LEU A 17 -10.77 5.60 -0.94
N GLN A 18 -10.21 5.55 0.27
CA GLN A 18 -11.00 5.61 1.50
C GLN A 18 -10.15 6.04 2.70
N GLU A 19 -10.76 6.73 3.66
CA GLU A 19 -10.22 6.94 5.01
C GLU A 19 -11.06 6.17 6.03
N VAL A 20 -10.39 5.47 6.95
CA VAL A 20 -11.03 4.66 8.00
C VAL A 20 -10.42 4.96 9.37
N TRP A 21 -11.19 4.75 10.43
CA TRP A 21 -10.62 4.64 11.78
C TRP A 21 -10.09 3.21 11.97
N CYS A 22 -8.79 3.06 12.21
CA CYS A 22 -8.19 1.76 12.46
C CYS A 22 -7.84 1.59 13.94
N SER A 23 -7.75 0.34 14.39
CA SER A 23 -7.37 0.00 15.77
C SER A 23 -8.23 0.69 16.83
N THR A 24 -9.53 0.86 16.57
CA THR A 24 -10.48 1.67 17.37
C THR A 24 -10.61 1.23 18.84
N GLY A 25 -10.27 -0.02 19.15
CA GLY A 25 -10.24 -0.53 20.53
C GLY A 25 -9.07 -0.02 21.38
N VAL A 26 -8.04 0.57 20.76
CA VAL A 26 -6.78 0.96 21.44
C VAL A 26 -6.28 2.36 21.06
N LEU A 27 -6.56 2.83 19.84
CA LEU A 27 -6.03 4.08 19.30
C LEU A 27 -7.14 4.95 18.71
N ARG A 28 -6.86 6.25 18.64
CA ARG A 28 -7.62 7.22 17.85
C ARG A 28 -6.82 7.54 16.60
N HIS A 29 -6.67 6.55 15.74
CA HIS A 29 -5.88 6.66 14.53
C HIS A 29 -6.77 6.45 13.30
N THR A 30 -6.55 7.27 12.29
CA THR A 30 -7.15 7.09 10.97
C THR A 30 -6.10 6.58 9.99
N ARG A 31 -6.53 5.77 9.03
CA ARG A 31 -5.71 5.28 7.92
C ARG A 31 -6.38 5.66 6.62
N GLY A 32 -5.60 6.20 5.68
CA GLY A 32 -6.00 6.40 4.29
C GLY A 32 -5.47 5.28 3.39
N TYR A 33 -6.30 4.82 2.46
CA TYR A 33 -5.91 3.94 1.37
C TYR A 33 -5.80 4.75 0.07
N VAL A 34 -4.63 4.74 -0.56
CA VAL A 34 -4.32 5.59 -1.72
C VAL A 34 -3.90 4.72 -2.89
N PHE A 35 -4.47 4.97 -4.07
CA PHE A 35 -4.02 4.40 -5.33
C PHE A 35 -3.01 5.33 -6.00
N ALA A 36 -1.91 4.79 -6.50
CA ALA A 36 -0.80 5.55 -7.05
C ALA A 36 -0.52 5.12 -8.50
N GLU A 37 -0.36 6.08 -9.40
CA GLU A 37 -0.25 5.85 -10.84
C GLU A 37 0.94 6.59 -11.45
N GLY A 38 1.40 6.08 -12.59
CA GLY A 38 2.57 6.60 -13.31
C GLY A 38 3.80 6.57 -12.41
N LEU A 39 4.14 5.37 -11.93
CA LEU A 39 5.28 5.13 -11.05
C LEU A 39 6.58 5.23 -11.83
N GLU A 40 7.45 6.15 -11.41
CA GLU A 40 8.80 6.31 -11.93
C GLU A 40 9.84 5.88 -10.88
N PRO A 41 10.91 5.18 -11.27
CA PRO A 41 11.95 4.77 -10.32
C PRO A 41 12.69 5.97 -9.73
N VAL A 42 12.91 5.92 -8.42
CA VAL A 42 13.70 6.90 -7.65
C VAL A 42 14.61 6.18 -6.66
N ASP A 43 15.59 6.91 -6.12
CA ASP A 43 16.47 6.36 -5.09
C ASP A 43 15.66 6.04 -3.82
N VAL A 44 15.93 4.85 -3.26
CA VAL A 44 15.37 4.39 -1.99
C VAL A 44 16.13 5.04 -0.84
N ASP A 45 15.42 5.59 0.13
CA ASP A 45 15.98 6.25 1.32
C ASP A 45 15.28 5.69 2.57
N HIS A 46 15.64 4.46 2.93
CA HIS A 46 15.16 3.83 4.16
C HIS A 46 15.81 4.48 5.38
N ASP A 47 14.99 4.78 6.40
CA ASP A 47 15.52 5.13 7.70
C ASP A 47 16.28 3.93 8.30
N SER A 48 17.28 4.19 9.15
CA SER A 48 18.19 3.18 9.69
C SER A 48 17.52 2.04 10.50
N ASN A 49 16.25 2.19 10.85
CA ASN A 49 15.43 1.21 11.57
C ASN A 49 14.41 0.49 10.67
N GLU A 50 14.45 0.69 9.35
CA GLU A 50 13.61 0.02 8.37
C GLU A 50 14.37 -1.08 7.62
N PHE A 51 13.75 -2.25 7.48
CA PHE A 51 14.37 -3.45 6.90
C PHE A 51 13.49 -4.06 5.79
N LEU A 52 12.82 -3.20 5.02
CA LEU A 52 11.89 -3.61 3.98
C LEU A 52 12.63 -4.04 2.70
N ALA A 53 12.07 -5.03 2.00
CA ALA A 53 12.53 -5.47 0.69
C ALA A 53 11.30 -5.63 -0.23
N PRO A 54 10.90 -4.56 -0.96
CA PRO A 54 9.70 -4.58 -1.79
C PRO A 54 9.85 -5.59 -2.94
N ARG A 55 8.74 -6.24 -3.31
CA ARG A 55 8.65 -7.12 -4.48
C ARG A 55 7.41 -6.78 -5.29
N SER A 56 7.57 -6.61 -6.60
CA SER A 56 6.46 -6.51 -7.52
C SER A 56 5.87 -7.89 -7.78
N VAL A 57 4.54 -7.96 -7.89
CA VAL A 57 3.78 -9.16 -8.23
C VAL A 57 2.80 -8.85 -9.36
N PRO A 58 2.36 -9.84 -10.15
CA PRO A 58 1.28 -9.65 -11.10
C PRO A 58 0.01 -9.15 -10.41
N VAL A 59 -0.71 -8.22 -11.04
CA VAL A 59 -1.91 -7.60 -10.44
C VAL A 59 -3.01 -8.64 -10.21
N GLU A 60 -3.13 -9.61 -11.13
CA GLU A 60 -4.11 -10.68 -11.09
C GLU A 60 -3.87 -11.66 -9.92
N GLU A 61 -2.63 -11.72 -9.42
CA GLU A 61 -2.23 -12.56 -8.28
C GLU A 61 -2.23 -11.79 -6.96
N ALA A 62 -2.35 -10.46 -6.99
CA ALA A 62 -2.11 -9.60 -5.83
C ALA A 62 -3.02 -9.95 -4.64
N LEU A 63 -4.32 -10.16 -4.89
CA LEU A 63 -5.28 -10.50 -3.84
C LEU A 63 -5.08 -11.94 -3.31
N GLU A 64 -4.68 -12.88 -4.17
CA GLU A 64 -4.36 -14.25 -3.73
C GLU A 64 -3.15 -14.24 -2.80
N ILE A 65 -2.07 -13.56 -3.21
CA ILE A 65 -0.83 -13.42 -2.43
C ILE A 65 -1.10 -12.71 -1.10
N ALA A 66 -1.87 -11.62 -1.10
CA ALA A 66 -2.16 -10.87 0.12
C ALA A 66 -3.00 -11.64 1.13
N ARG A 67 -3.69 -12.71 0.72
CA ARG A 67 -4.47 -13.57 1.61
C ARG A 67 -3.63 -14.71 2.20
N ASP A 68 -2.47 -15.01 1.64
CA ASP A 68 -1.57 -16.03 2.17
C ASP A 68 -0.83 -15.51 3.43
N PRO A 69 -0.77 -16.27 4.53
CA PRO A 69 -0.04 -15.84 5.72
C PRO A 69 1.49 -15.77 5.51
N PRO A 70 2.18 -14.78 6.09
CA PRO A 70 1.66 -13.72 6.95
C PRO A 70 0.99 -12.60 6.15
N THR A 71 -0.18 -12.15 6.64
CA THR A 71 -0.94 -11.04 6.07
C THR A 71 -1.19 -9.95 7.12
N ASN A 72 -1.51 -8.74 6.68
CA ASN A 72 -1.99 -7.66 7.53
C ASN A 72 -3.29 -7.07 6.95
N ASP A 73 -4.09 -6.50 7.84
CA ASP A 73 -5.38 -5.86 7.53
C ASP A 73 -5.24 -4.75 6.49
N ALA A 74 -4.18 -3.94 6.58
CA ALA A 74 -3.96 -2.81 5.68
C ALA A 74 -3.79 -3.25 4.22
N THR A 75 -2.96 -4.25 3.97
CA THR A 75 -2.71 -4.77 2.62
C THR A 75 -3.97 -5.39 2.04
N LEU A 76 -4.69 -6.20 2.83
CA LEU A 76 -5.92 -6.84 2.36
C LEU A 76 -7.02 -5.81 2.05
N GLU A 77 -7.25 -4.85 2.95
CA GLU A 77 -8.26 -3.81 2.76
C GLU A 77 -7.95 -2.90 1.57
N GLY A 78 -6.69 -2.49 1.40
CA GLY A 78 -6.27 -1.66 0.27
C GLY A 78 -6.54 -2.32 -1.09
N LEU A 79 -6.21 -3.61 -1.22
CA LEU A 79 -6.46 -4.36 -2.45
C LEU A 79 -7.96 -4.58 -2.71
N LEU A 80 -8.75 -4.89 -1.68
CA LEU A 80 -10.20 -5.05 -1.83
C LEU A 80 -10.90 -3.74 -2.23
N LEU A 81 -10.44 -2.60 -1.72
CA LEU A 81 -10.95 -1.28 -2.13
C LEU A 81 -10.60 -0.99 -3.59
N ALA A 82 -9.35 -1.24 -4.00
CA ALA A 82 -8.93 -1.04 -5.39
C ALA A 82 -9.70 -1.95 -6.37
N GLU A 83 -9.89 -3.24 -6.02
CA GLU A 83 -10.72 -4.17 -6.80
C GLU A 83 -12.17 -3.64 -6.95
N ARG A 84 -12.75 -3.13 -5.85
CA ARG A 84 -14.12 -2.61 -5.85
C ARG A 84 -14.31 -1.40 -6.75
N GLU A 85 -13.28 -0.57 -6.90
CA GLU A 85 -13.25 0.59 -7.79
C GLU A 85 -12.85 0.24 -9.24
N GLY A 86 -12.54 -1.04 -9.53
CA GLY A 86 -12.15 -1.50 -10.86
C GLY A 86 -10.74 -1.06 -11.27
N LEU A 87 -9.85 -0.88 -10.29
CA LEU A 87 -8.46 -0.44 -10.49
C LEU A 87 -7.45 -1.59 -10.53
N LEU A 88 -7.90 -2.82 -10.30
CA LEU A 88 -7.12 -4.07 -10.38
C LEU A 88 -7.63 -4.96 -11.52
#